data_AF-A0A830ED88-F1
#
_entry.id   AF-A0A830ED88-F1
#
_cell.length_a   1.000
_cell.length_b   1.000
_cell.length_c   1.000
_cell.angle_alpha   90.00
_cell.angle_beta   90.00
_cell.angle_gamma   90.00
#
_symmetry.space_group_name_H-M   'P 1'
#
loop_
_entity.id
_entity.type
_entity.pdbx_description
1 polymer ?
#
loop_
_entity_poly.entity_id
_entity_poly.type
_entity_poly.pdbx_seq_one_letter_code
_entity_poly.pdbx_strand_id
1 'polypeptide(L)'
;MNFDVVYVNPVEKEAMAETGITDVKARLMEILREATANTWVRVAWAVVDMAREIMKAGAKKVAVLADDVFQAIGLDKVAIYVKGLLGLIEYPPRTYDIVIAVVATSEGVSKREIGRHRWANMRPMWNMPREGFKQLYEQLPGDKPDFDVIWRITGGNPKMLVELYRAGWNTEKVTSDLIISKNLKAFTASLSDGERQLLIKAIEDPDTLMTRDGIPLMNKLLEQNLITEIPERRDPWYWTGEPPPQKDPELGIGKDLAWQTPLHREAVRRVLGVPG
;
A
#
# COMPACT_ATOMS: atom_id res chain seq x y z
N MET A 1 27.40 0.57 9.15
CA MET A 1 27.20 2.04 9.10
C MET A 1 26.05 2.36 10.03
N ASN A 2 26.21 3.24 11.02
CA ASN A 2 25.11 3.56 11.94
C ASN A 2 24.39 4.83 11.45
N PHE A 3 23.08 4.73 11.23
CA PHE A 3 22.20 5.86 10.97
C PHE A 3 21.55 6.27 12.29
N ASP A 4 21.28 7.57 12.46
CA ASP A 4 20.25 8.02 13.39
C ASP A 4 18.89 7.84 12.71
N VAL A 5 18.02 7.00 13.28
CA VAL A 5 16.76 6.59 12.66
C VAL A 5 15.58 7.18 13.44
N VAL A 6 14.61 7.75 12.73
CA VAL A 6 13.29 8.08 13.26
C VAL A 6 12.25 7.30 12.46
N TYR A 7 11.42 6.54 13.15
CA TYR A 7 10.34 5.74 12.58
C TYR A 7 8.99 6.15 13.15
N VAL A 8 7.94 6.11 12.33
CA VAL A 8 6.56 6.29 12.76
C VAL A 8 5.60 5.42 11.97
N ASN A 9 4.65 4.80 12.67
CA ASN A 9 3.47 4.15 12.13
C ASN A 9 2.23 4.56 12.95
N PRO A 10 1.46 5.55 12.49
CA PRO A 10 0.27 6.02 13.19
C PRO A 10 -0.85 4.98 13.31
N VAL A 11 -0.95 4.06 12.36
CA VAL A 11 -2.02 3.04 12.32
C VAL A 11 -1.80 2.02 13.43
N GLU A 12 -0.56 1.52 13.56
CA GLU A 12 -0.15 0.58 14.61
C GLU A 12 0.19 1.28 15.94
N LYS A 13 0.13 2.62 15.96
CA LYS A 13 0.46 3.46 17.12
C LYS A 13 1.90 3.27 17.60
N GLU A 14 2.82 3.14 16.66
CA GLU A 14 4.24 2.96 16.93
C GLU A 14 5.04 4.18 16.49
N ALA A 15 6.05 4.54 17.28
CA ALA A 15 7.13 5.41 16.82
C ALA A 15 8.41 5.06 17.58
N MET A 16 9.55 5.24 16.91
CA MET A 16 10.85 4.89 17.44
C MET A 16 11.88 5.94 17.03
N ALA A 17 12.84 6.20 17.91
CA ALA A 17 14.05 6.94 17.57
C ALA A 17 15.27 6.14 18.01
N GLU A 18 16.08 5.68 17.06
CA GLU A 18 17.39 5.09 17.32
C GLU A 18 18.46 6.14 17.05
N THR A 19 18.83 6.86 18.10
CA THR A 19 19.81 7.94 18.02
C THR A 19 20.69 7.97 19.27
N GLY A 20 21.92 8.47 19.11
CA GLY A 20 22.84 8.80 20.21
C GLY A 20 22.46 10.09 20.95
N ILE A 21 21.45 10.83 20.50
CA ILE A 21 21.02 12.11 21.06
C ILE A 21 19.87 11.89 22.04
N THR A 22 20.19 11.88 23.34
CA THR A 22 19.26 11.53 24.42
C THR A 22 18.00 12.40 24.46
N ASP A 23 18.14 13.71 24.22
CA ASP A 23 17.04 14.67 24.29
C ASP A 23 15.94 14.39 23.26
N VAL A 24 16.30 13.87 22.08
CA VAL A 24 15.33 13.57 21.02
C VAL A 24 14.50 12.34 21.38
N LYS A 25 15.12 11.31 21.96
CA LYS A 25 14.41 10.13 22.48
C LYS A 25 13.42 10.52 23.58
N ALA A 26 13.85 11.36 24.53
CA ALA A 26 12.99 11.82 25.62
C ALA A 26 11.76 12.58 25.08
N ARG A 27 11.97 13.49 24.13
CA ARG A 27 10.89 14.26 23.49
C ARG A 27 9.93 13.39 22.68
N LEU A 28 10.42 12.36 21.98
CA LEU A 28 9.53 11.41 21.29
C LEU A 28 8.65 10.65 22.28
N MET A 29 9.23 10.15 23.37
CA MET A 29 8.49 9.43 24.41
C MET A 29 7.44 10.31 25.10
N GLU A 30 7.72 11.61 25.29
CA GLU A 30 6.76 12.57 25.81
C GLU A 30 5.56 12.74 24.85
N ILE A 31 5.83 12.97 23.56
CA ILE A 31 4.78 13.10 22.53
C ILE A 31 3.95 11.81 22.45
N LEU A 32 4.57 10.64 22.55
CA LEU A 32 3.87 9.36 22.55
C LEU A 32 3.00 9.15 23.80
N ARG A 33 3.45 9.58 24.98
CA ARG A 33 2.65 9.50 26.23
C ARG A 33 1.39 10.36 26.16
N GLU A 34 1.48 11.50 25.49
CA GLU A 34 0.35 12.42 25.30
C GLU A 34 -0.50 12.08 24.06
N ALA A 35 -0.11 11.06 23.28
CA ALA A 35 -0.78 10.72 22.05
C ALA A 35 -2.14 10.05 22.30
N THR A 36 -3.21 10.77 21.97
CA THR A 36 -4.55 10.21 21.80
C THR A 36 -4.80 9.84 20.33
N ALA A 37 -5.93 9.20 20.00
CA ALA A 37 -6.29 8.89 18.62
C ALA A 37 -6.20 10.12 17.67
N ASN A 38 -6.60 11.30 18.17
CA ASN A 38 -6.55 12.55 17.40
C ASN A 38 -5.16 13.22 17.38
N THR A 39 -4.20 12.73 18.17
CA THR A 39 -2.86 13.30 18.31
C THR A 39 -1.87 12.71 17.29
N TRP A 40 -2.19 11.58 16.65
CA TRP A 40 -1.29 10.90 15.71
C TRP A 40 -0.90 11.72 14.47
N VAL A 41 -1.75 12.66 14.06
CA VAL A 41 -1.38 13.69 13.06
C VAL A 41 -0.16 14.48 13.53
N ARG A 42 -0.14 14.90 14.81
CA ARG A 42 0.99 15.63 15.38
C ARG A 42 2.24 14.78 15.47
N VAL A 43 2.09 13.49 15.80
CA VAL A 43 3.21 12.54 15.83
C VAL A 43 3.86 12.42 14.45
N ALA A 44 3.06 12.31 13.38
CA ALA A 44 3.57 12.25 12.01
C ALA A 44 4.43 13.49 11.67
N TRP A 45 3.95 14.70 12.00
CA TRP A 45 4.71 15.93 11.79
C TRP A 45 5.94 16.06 12.69
N ALA A 46 5.84 15.63 13.95
CA ALA A 46 6.92 15.70 14.92
C ALA A 46 8.16 14.92 14.46
N VAL A 47 7.99 13.85 13.67
CA VAL A 47 9.09 13.07 13.10
C VAL A 47 9.97 13.91 12.17
N VAL A 48 9.38 14.80 11.37
CA VAL A 48 10.13 15.73 10.51
C VAL A 48 10.93 16.71 11.35
N ASP A 49 10.33 17.24 12.42
CA ASP A 49 11.00 18.18 13.32
C ASP A 49 12.11 17.51 14.13
N MET A 50 11.89 16.28 14.60
CA MET A 50 12.90 15.48 15.28
C MET A 50 14.09 15.18 14.38
N ALA A 51 13.85 14.81 13.12
CA ALA A 51 14.92 14.62 12.15
C ALA A 51 15.75 15.91 11.99
N ARG A 52 15.12 17.10 11.91
CA ARG A 52 15.86 18.37 11.92
C ARG A 52 16.68 18.57 13.18
N GLU A 53 16.13 18.29 14.35
CA GLU A 53 16.85 18.45 15.63
C GLU A 53 18.04 17.49 15.73
N ILE A 54 17.88 16.24 15.28
CA ILE A 54 18.97 15.26 15.18
C ILE A 54 20.11 15.80 14.31
N MET A 55 19.78 16.37 13.14
CA MET A 55 20.76 16.98 12.23
C MET A 55 21.41 18.23 12.85
N LYS A 56 20.65 19.08 13.54
CA LYS A 56 21.18 20.25 14.27
C LYS A 56 22.16 19.84 15.36
N ALA A 57 21.92 18.72 16.03
CA ALA A 57 22.83 18.19 17.04
C ALA A 57 24.12 17.59 16.44
N GLY A 58 24.21 17.46 15.11
CA GLY A 58 25.44 17.08 14.41
C GLY A 58 25.39 15.68 13.77
N ALA A 59 24.23 15.01 13.77
CA ALA A 59 24.08 13.77 13.05
C ALA A 59 24.30 13.97 11.55
N LYS A 60 25.16 13.15 10.96
CA LYS A 60 25.51 13.22 9.53
C LYS A 60 24.79 12.18 8.69
N LYS A 61 24.24 11.13 9.31
CA LYS A 61 23.56 10.02 8.62
C LYS A 61 22.19 9.81 9.25
N VAL A 62 21.15 10.31 8.60
CA VAL A 62 19.78 10.31 9.15
C VAL A 62 18.83 9.53 8.26
N ALA A 63 18.05 8.65 8.85
CA ALA A 63 16.98 7.92 8.17
C ALA A 63 15.63 8.27 8.80
N VAL A 64 14.67 8.67 7.97
CA VAL A 64 13.29 8.91 8.36
C VAL A 64 12.42 7.88 7.68
N LEU A 65 11.75 7.05 8.48
CA LEU A 65 10.90 5.96 8.02
C LEU A 65 9.47 6.25 8.45
N ALA A 66 8.56 6.39 7.50
CA ALA A 66 7.17 6.71 7.76
C ALA A 66 6.28 5.65 7.12
N ASP A 67 5.52 4.94 7.94
CA ASP A 67 4.68 3.82 7.50
C ASP A 67 3.21 4.13 7.78
N ASP A 68 2.35 3.93 6.78
CA ASP A 68 0.91 4.23 6.80
C ASP A 68 0.53 5.62 7.37
N VAL A 69 1.43 6.59 7.27
CA VAL A 69 1.24 7.96 7.80
C VAL A 69 0.11 8.72 7.10
N PHE A 70 -0.18 8.40 5.84
CA PHE A 70 -1.14 9.14 5.02
C PHE A 70 -2.58 9.00 5.50
N GLN A 71 -2.93 7.83 6.03
CA GLN A 71 -4.25 7.59 6.62
C GLN A 71 -4.51 8.50 7.82
N ALA A 72 -3.48 8.73 8.64
CA ALA A 72 -3.59 9.58 9.80
C ALA A 72 -3.68 11.07 9.45
N ILE A 73 -2.85 11.55 8.51
CA ILE A 73 -2.75 12.99 8.21
C ILE A 73 -3.86 13.50 7.27
N GLY A 74 -4.51 12.61 6.50
CA GLY A 74 -5.51 12.95 5.50
C GLY A 74 -4.90 13.30 4.14
N LEU A 75 -5.62 12.98 3.05
CA LEU A 75 -5.15 13.13 1.67
C LEU A 75 -4.78 14.58 1.32
N ASP A 76 -5.47 15.57 1.88
CA ASP A 76 -5.22 17.00 1.66
C ASP A 76 -3.84 17.46 2.17
N LYS A 77 -3.22 16.70 3.08
CA LYS A 77 -1.93 17.03 3.70
C LYS A 77 -0.77 16.17 3.22
N VAL A 78 -1.04 15.11 2.44
CA VAL A 78 -0.03 14.17 1.96
C VAL A 78 1.10 14.88 1.20
N ALA A 79 0.76 15.74 0.23
CA ALA A 79 1.77 16.41 -0.57
C ALA A 79 2.66 17.36 0.27
N ILE A 80 2.06 18.09 1.23
CA ILE A 80 2.81 18.99 2.12
C ILE A 80 3.73 18.18 3.05
N TYR A 81 3.27 17.04 3.54
CA TYR A 81 4.08 16.15 4.37
C TYR A 81 5.31 15.64 3.61
N VAL A 82 5.12 15.18 2.38
CA VAL A 82 6.22 14.76 1.49
C VAL A 82 7.17 15.93 1.21
N LYS A 83 6.66 17.16 0.99
CA LYS A 83 7.52 18.34 0.84
C LYS A 83 8.32 18.66 2.11
N GLY A 84 7.73 18.43 3.28
CA GLY A 84 8.41 18.56 4.57
C GLY A 84 9.62 17.62 4.70
N LEU A 85 9.45 16.35 4.33
CA LEU A 85 10.51 15.35 4.28
C LEU A 85 11.59 15.70 3.25
N LEU A 86 11.19 16.13 2.04
CA LEU A 86 12.12 16.60 1.02
C LEU A 86 12.95 17.80 1.51
N GLY A 87 12.35 18.68 2.32
CA GLY A 87 13.05 19.81 2.94
C GLY A 87 14.21 19.40 3.84
N LEU A 88 14.20 18.21 4.44
CA LEU A 88 15.33 17.68 5.20
C LEU A 88 16.56 17.43 4.32
N ILE A 89 16.32 17.11 3.05
CA ILE A 89 17.33 16.76 2.06
C ILE A 89 17.80 18.01 1.31
N GLU A 90 16.87 18.85 0.83
CA GLU A 90 17.15 20.06 0.05
C GLU A 90 17.67 21.22 0.90
N TYR A 91 17.17 21.35 2.15
CA TYR A 91 17.45 22.48 3.04
C TYR A 91 17.83 21.99 4.44
N PRO A 92 18.90 21.21 4.57
CA PRO A 92 19.30 20.66 5.86
C PRO A 92 19.78 21.77 6.80
N PRO A 93 19.57 21.64 8.12
CA PRO A 93 20.04 22.63 9.09
C PRO A 93 21.56 22.64 9.27
N ARG A 94 22.26 21.58 8.86
CA ARG A 94 23.71 21.42 8.88
C ARG A 94 24.17 20.52 7.73
N THR A 95 25.45 20.56 7.40
CA THR A 95 26.06 19.61 6.47
C THR A 95 25.88 18.18 6.97
N TYR A 96 25.44 17.29 6.07
CA TYR A 96 25.24 15.87 6.33
C TYR A 96 26.03 15.03 5.31
N ASP A 97 26.23 13.75 5.63
CA ASP A 97 26.77 12.76 4.69
C ASP A 97 25.64 12.11 3.89
N ILE A 98 24.60 11.61 4.58
CA ILE A 98 23.45 10.92 3.96
C ILE A 98 22.16 11.26 4.72
N VAL A 99 21.10 11.66 4.01
CA VAL A 99 19.74 11.73 4.54
C VAL A 99 18.83 10.91 3.64
N ILE A 100 18.06 10.00 4.22
CA ILE A 100 17.09 9.18 3.49
C ILE A 100 15.73 9.35 4.16
N ALA A 101 14.70 9.59 3.36
CA ALA A 101 13.31 9.52 3.80
C ALA A 101 12.60 8.43 2.98
N VAL A 102 12.02 7.43 3.66
CA VAL A 102 11.21 6.38 3.05
C VAL A 102 9.81 6.48 3.61
N VAL A 103 8.83 6.58 2.72
CA VAL A 103 7.40 6.55 3.09
C VAL A 103 6.78 5.32 2.46
N ALA A 104 6.23 4.43 3.29
CA ALA A 104 5.46 3.27 2.88
C ALA A 104 3.97 3.55 3.06
N THR A 105 3.17 3.16 2.07
CA THR A 105 1.74 3.51 2.03
C THR A 105 0.94 2.35 1.48
N SER A 106 -0.12 1.97 2.16
CA SER A 106 -0.99 0.87 1.75
C SER A 106 -2.13 1.26 0.78
N GLU A 107 -2.18 2.52 0.32
CA GLU A 107 -3.32 3.07 -0.42
C GLU A 107 -2.95 3.65 -1.79
N GLY A 108 -3.71 3.27 -2.82
CA GLY A 108 -3.52 3.78 -4.20
C GLY A 108 -3.94 5.24 -4.41
N VAL A 109 -4.81 5.79 -3.56
CA VAL A 109 -5.39 7.14 -3.73
C VAL A 109 -4.36 8.25 -3.57
N SER A 110 -3.40 8.10 -2.66
CA SER A 110 -2.34 9.07 -2.38
C SER A 110 -1.33 9.21 -3.53
N LYS A 111 -1.20 8.18 -4.38
CA LYS A 111 -0.29 8.15 -5.54
C LYS A 111 -0.54 9.32 -6.48
N ARG A 112 -1.81 9.62 -6.79
CA ARG A 112 -2.18 10.72 -7.70
C ARG A 112 -1.83 12.08 -7.12
N GLU A 113 -2.07 12.24 -5.82
CA GLU A 113 -1.80 13.46 -5.07
C GLU A 113 -0.29 13.77 -5.00
N ILE A 114 0.56 12.75 -4.85
CA ILE A 114 2.02 12.92 -4.84
C ILE A 114 2.57 13.06 -6.27
N GLY A 115 2.08 12.26 -7.21
CA GLY A 115 2.58 12.17 -8.58
C GLY A 115 2.43 13.44 -9.41
N ARG A 116 1.54 14.36 -9.00
CA ARG A 116 1.44 15.70 -9.61
C ARG A 116 2.61 16.62 -9.27
N HIS A 117 3.47 16.21 -8.33
CA HIS A 117 4.66 16.94 -7.88
C HIS A 117 5.94 16.18 -8.22
N ARG A 118 7.08 16.88 -8.19
CA ARG A 118 8.43 16.29 -8.33
C ARG A 118 9.12 16.08 -6.98
N TRP A 119 8.34 15.85 -5.92
CA TRP A 119 8.83 15.86 -4.55
C TRP A 119 9.27 14.49 -4.02
N ALA A 120 8.89 13.40 -4.69
CA ALA A 120 9.26 12.06 -4.31
C ALA A 120 9.48 11.16 -5.52
N ASN A 121 10.35 10.17 -5.35
CA ASN A 121 10.49 9.04 -6.27
C ASN A 121 9.56 7.92 -5.81
N MET A 122 8.40 7.78 -6.45
CA MET A 122 7.45 6.70 -6.13
C MET A 122 7.91 5.39 -6.76
N ARG A 123 7.95 4.32 -5.95
CA ARG A 123 8.25 2.96 -6.40
C ARG A 123 7.12 2.02 -5.97
N PRO A 124 6.21 1.63 -6.88
CA PRO A 124 5.17 0.67 -6.53
C PRO A 124 5.78 -0.67 -6.15
N MET A 125 5.07 -1.36 -5.27
CA MET A 125 5.32 -2.74 -4.89
C MET A 125 4.25 -3.60 -5.54
N TRP A 126 4.63 -4.76 -6.06
CA TRP A 126 3.71 -5.75 -6.60
C TRP A 126 3.56 -6.93 -5.63
N ASN A 127 2.63 -7.84 -5.94
CA ASN A 127 2.56 -9.14 -5.26
C ASN A 127 3.89 -9.90 -5.42
N MET A 128 4.17 -10.82 -4.49
CA MET A 128 5.44 -11.55 -4.48
C MET A 128 5.60 -12.37 -5.77
N PRO A 129 6.81 -12.45 -6.33
CA PRO A 129 7.12 -13.37 -7.43
C PRO A 129 6.82 -14.80 -7.03
N ARG A 130 6.52 -15.65 -8.02
CA ARG A 130 6.10 -17.04 -7.79
C ARG A 130 7.06 -17.82 -6.91
N GLU A 131 8.36 -17.70 -7.15
CA GLU A 131 9.38 -18.41 -6.36
C GLU A 131 9.50 -17.87 -4.92
N GLY A 132 9.47 -16.55 -4.74
CA GLY A 132 9.46 -15.97 -3.39
C GLY A 132 8.20 -16.32 -2.61
N PHE A 133 7.04 -16.35 -3.28
CA PHE A 133 5.78 -16.77 -2.69
C PHE A 133 5.78 -18.27 -2.34
N LYS A 134 6.42 -19.11 -3.16
CA LYS A 134 6.62 -20.54 -2.87
C LYS A 134 7.45 -20.76 -1.61
N GLN A 135 8.56 -20.03 -1.45
CA GLN A 135 9.38 -20.08 -0.24
C GLN A 135 8.59 -19.67 1.01
N LEU A 136 7.71 -18.67 0.91
CA LEU A 136 6.83 -18.26 2.00
C LEU A 136 5.79 -19.35 2.31
N TYR A 137 5.15 -19.90 1.28
CA TYR A 137 4.15 -20.96 1.41
C TYR A 137 4.74 -22.24 2.04
N GLU A 138 5.97 -22.61 1.69
CA GLU A 138 6.66 -23.78 2.23
C GLU A 138 6.93 -23.68 3.75
N GLN A 139 7.13 -22.47 4.27
CA GLN A 139 7.34 -22.22 5.70
C GLN A 139 6.08 -22.41 6.56
N LEU A 140 4.88 -22.40 5.96
CA LEU A 140 3.64 -22.62 6.71
C LEU A 140 3.54 -24.08 7.18
N PRO A 141 3.24 -24.34 8.47
CA PRO A 141 3.14 -25.71 8.99
C PRO A 141 1.79 -26.36 8.64
N GLY A 142 1.70 -27.69 8.81
CA GLY A 142 0.47 -28.47 8.62
C GLY A 142 0.22 -28.90 7.17
N ASP A 143 -0.93 -29.55 6.96
CA ASP A 143 -1.38 -29.99 5.63
C ASP A 143 -1.84 -28.79 4.80
N LYS A 144 -1.46 -28.78 3.53
CA LYS A 144 -1.67 -27.64 2.63
C LYS A 144 -2.17 -28.11 1.26
N PRO A 145 -3.08 -27.37 0.60
CA PRO A 145 -3.49 -27.65 -0.77
C PRO A 145 -2.34 -27.45 -1.75
N ASP A 146 -2.46 -27.98 -2.96
CA ASP A 146 -1.47 -27.78 -4.01
C ASP A 146 -1.06 -26.30 -4.20
N PHE A 147 0.24 -26.07 -4.36
CA PHE A 147 0.81 -24.72 -4.46
C PHE A 147 0.24 -23.94 -5.65
N ASP A 148 0.05 -24.59 -6.81
CA ASP A 148 -0.44 -23.90 -8.02
C ASP A 148 -1.89 -23.46 -7.87
N VAL A 149 -2.70 -24.18 -7.09
CA VAL A 149 -4.04 -23.73 -6.69
C VAL A 149 -3.95 -22.45 -5.87
N ILE A 150 -3.10 -22.42 -4.82
CA ILE A 150 -2.96 -21.26 -3.94
C ILE A 150 -2.37 -20.05 -4.68
N TRP A 151 -1.37 -20.28 -5.53
CA TRP A 151 -0.79 -19.24 -6.38
C TRP A 151 -1.85 -18.58 -7.27
N ARG A 152 -2.66 -19.37 -7.97
CA ARG A 152 -3.69 -18.85 -8.89
C ARG A 152 -4.79 -18.05 -8.22
N ILE A 153 -5.18 -18.39 -6.99
CA ILE A 153 -6.24 -17.65 -6.28
C ILE A 153 -5.70 -16.42 -5.54
N THR A 154 -4.44 -16.44 -5.12
CA THR A 154 -3.84 -15.31 -4.40
C THR A 154 -3.11 -14.32 -5.31
N GLY A 155 -2.66 -14.74 -6.50
CA GLY A 155 -1.82 -13.95 -7.39
C GLY A 155 -0.48 -13.55 -6.75
N GLY A 156 0.02 -14.35 -5.81
CA GLY A 156 1.25 -14.07 -5.07
C GLY A 156 1.10 -13.11 -3.90
N ASN A 157 -0.13 -12.76 -3.50
CA ASN A 157 -0.37 -11.82 -2.42
C ASN A 157 -0.16 -12.48 -1.03
N PRO A 158 0.82 -12.02 -0.22
CA PRO A 158 1.13 -12.64 1.08
C PRO A 158 -0.02 -12.54 2.08
N LYS A 159 -0.78 -11.44 2.06
CA LYS A 159 -1.93 -11.27 2.95
C LYS A 159 -3.03 -12.30 2.64
N MET A 160 -3.35 -12.52 1.37
CA MET A 160 -4.34 -13.54 1.00
C MET A 160 -3.88 -14.96 1.36
N LEU A 161 -2.58 -15.25 1.29
CA LEU A 161 -2.04 -16.51 1.79
C LEU A 161 -2.30 -16.69 3.29
N VAL A 162 -2.06 -15.64 4.09
CA VAL A 162 -2.33 -15.65 5.53
C VAL A 162 -3.82 -15.84 5.82
N GLU A 163 -4.71 -15.14 5.11
CA GLU A 163 -6.16 -15.29 5.29
C GLU A 163 -6.64 -16.71 4.94
N LEU A 164 -6.14 -17.29 3.84
CA LEU A 164 -6.43 -18.69 3.49
C LEU A 164 -5.95 -19.65 4.56
N TYR A 165 -4.72 -19.48 5.05
CA TYR A 165 -4.16 -20.33 6.09
C TYR A 165 -5.00 -20.25 7.38
N ARG A 166 -5.36 -19.05 7.83
CA ARG A 166 -6.22 -18.82 9.01
C ARG A 166 -7.62 -19.41 8.85
N ALA A 167 -8.16 -19.39 7.63
CA ALA A 167 -9.44 -19.98 7.32
C ALA A 167 -9.41 -21.52 7.14
N GLY A 168 -8.26 -22.17 7.38
CA GLY A 168 -8.08 -23.60 7.14
C GLY A 168 -8.21 -23.96 5.66
N TRP A 169 -7.64 -23.11 4.80
CA TRP A 169 -7.67 -23.22 3.34
C TRP A 169 -9.07 -23.13 2.72
N ASN A 170 -10.05 -22.60 3.45
CA ASN A 170 -11.41 -22.45 2.97
C ASN A 170 -11.57 -21.17 2.14
N THR A 171 -11.45 -21.32 0.82
CA THR A 171 -11.61 -20.23 -0.16
C THR A 171 -12.98 -19.56 -0.06
N GLU A 172 -14.06 -20.30 0.24
CA GLU A 172 -15.41 -19.75 0.36
C GLU A 172 -15.52 -18.75 1.51
N LYS A 173 -14.88 -19.05 2.64
CA LYS A 173 -14.83 -18.15 3.80
C LYS A 173 -14.07 -16.87 3.47
N VAL A 174 -12.87 -16.99 2.90
CA VAL A 174 -12.06 -15.81 2.53
C VAL A 174 -12.78 -14.93 1.51
N THR A 175 -13.41 -15.53 0.50
CA THR A 175 -14.21 -14.77 -0.48
C THR A 175 -15.41 -14.08 0.18
N SER A 176 -16.08 -14.74 1.13
CA SER A 176 -17.19 -14.15 1.88
C SER A 176 -16.74 -12.99 2.76
N ASP A 177 -15.58 -13.11 3.40
CA ASP A 177 -14.96 -12.06 4.21
C ASP A 177 -14.55 -10.86 3.34
N LEU A 178 -14.06 -11.09 2.11
CA LEU A 178 -13.82 -10.03 1.13
C LEU A 178 -15.12 -9.33 0.72
N ILE A 179 -16.21 -10.06 0.47
CA ILE A 179 -17.52 -9.48 0.14
C ILE A 179 -18.01 -8.55 1.26
N ILE A 180 -17.84 -8.97 2.52
CA ILE A 180 -18.27 -8.20 3.70
C ILE A 180 -17.36 -7.00 3.92
N SER A 181 -16.04 -7.21 4.00
CA SER A 181 -15.06 -6.16 4.32
C SER A 181 -15.02 -5.05 3.27
N LYS A 182 -15.26 -5.38 2.00
CA LYS A 182 -15.35 -4.42 0.89
C LYS A 182 -16.77 -3.91 0.64
N ASN A 183 -17.74 -4.31 1.48
CA ASN A 183 -19.15 -3.95 1.36
C ASN A 183 -19.70 -4.13 -0.07
N LEU A 184 -19.32 -5.23 -0.75
CA LEU A 184 -19.55 -5.40 -2.18
C LEU A 184 -21.04 -5.44 -2.56
N LYS A 185 -21.90 -5.93 -1.66
CA LYS A 185 -23.35 -5.94 -1.88
C LYS A 185 -23.91 -4.53 -2.00
N ALA A 186 -23.58 -3.64 -1.06
CA ALA A 186 -24.03 -2.24 -1.14
C ALA A 186 -23.36 -1.50 -2.31
N PHE A 187 -22.07 -1.76 -2.54
CA PHE A 187 -21.33 -1.19 -3.66
C PHE A 187 -22.00 -1.51 -5.00
N THR A 188 -22.21 -2.80 -5.30
CA THR A 188 -22.84 -3.24 -6.55
C THR A 188 -24.28 -2.77 -6.69
N ALA A 189 -25.05 -2.71 -5.59
CA ALA A 189 -26.41 -2.17 -5.59
C ALA A 189 -26.47 -0.66 -5.88
N SER A 190 -25.39 0.08 -5.65
CA SER A 190 -25.30 1.52 -5.94
C SER A 190 -24.94 1.83 -7.40
N LEU A 191 -24.56 0.82 -8.19
CA LEU A 191 -24.16 1.00 -9.57
C LEU A 191 -25.38 1.16 -10.49
N SER A 192 -25.25 2.05 -11.47
CA SER A 192 -26.18 2.09 -12.60
C SER A 192 -26.06 0.83 -13.46
N ASP A 193 -27.07 0.56 -14.31
CA ASP A 193 -27.02 -0.58 -15.24
C ASP A 193 -25.80 -0.52 -16.17
N GLY A 194 -25.44 0.69 -16.64
CA GLY A 194 -24.25 0.89 -17.46
C GLY A 194 -22.96 0.54 -16.72
N GLU A 195 -22.80 1.00 -15.48
CA GLU A 195 -21.65 0.65 -14.63
C GLU A 195 -21.62 -0.84 -14.32
N ARG A 196 -22.77 -1.48 -14.07
CA ARG A 196 -22.85 -2.92 -13.83
C ARG A 196 -22.37 -3.71 -15.05
N GLN A 197 -22.79 -3.33 -16.25
CA GLN A 197 -22.33 -3.97 -17.49
C GLN A 197 -20.83 -3.76 -17.74
N LEU A 198 -20.31 -2.57 -17.43
CA LEU A 198 -18.86 -2.31 -17.48
C LEU A 198 -18.09 -3.16 -16.46
N LEU A 199 -18.61 -3.29 -15.23
CA LEU A 199 -18.00 -4.11 -14.19
C LEU A 199 -17.94 -5.59 -14.58
N ILE A 200 -19.01 -6.11 -15.23
CA ILE A 200 -19.03 -7.48 -15.75
C ILE A 200 -17.91 -7.68 -16.78
N LYS A 201 -17.72 -6.73 -17.71
CA LYS A 201 -16.60 -6.78 -18.66
C LYS A 201 -15.24 -6.70 -17.97
N ALA A 202 -15.14 -5.89 -16.92
CA ALA A 202 -13.91 -5.70 -16.15
C ALA A 202 -13.48 -6.93 -15.33
N ILE A 203 -14.41 -7.86 -15.03
CA ILE A 203 -14.07 -9.16 -14.43
C ILE A 203 -13.11 -9.92 -15.36
N GLU A 204 -13.38 -9.92 -16.67
CA GLU A 204 -12.54 -10.61 -17.66
C GLU A 204 -11.30 -9.80 -18.02
N ASP A 205 -11.47 -8.50 -18.26
CA ASP A 205 -10.35 -7.60 -18.59
C ASP A 205 -10.53 -6.23 -17.91
N PRO A 206 -9.77 -5.92 -16.85
CA PRO A 206 -9.93 -4.67 -16.12
C PRO A 206 -9.62 -3.44 -16.99
N ASP A 207 -8.84 -3.57 -18.06
CA ASP A 207 -8.54 -2.45 -18.98
C ASP A 207 -9.78 -1.98 -19.76
N THR A 208 -10.88 -2.74 -19.76
CA THR A 208 -12.17 -2.28 -20.34
C THR A 208 -12.70 -1.01 -19.67
N LEU A 209 -12.22 -0.71 -18.47
CA LEU A 209 -12.53 0.52 -17.73
C LEU A 209 -11.75 1.75 -18.25
N MET A 210 -10.73 1.57 -19.10
CA MET A 210 -9.91 2.64 -19.69
C MET A 210 -10.64 3.37 -20.83
N THR A 211 -11.87 3.78 -20.57
CA THR A 211 -12.75 4.50 -21.49
C THR A 211 -13.36 5.69 -20.77
N ARG A 212 -13.87 6.68 -21.53
CA ARG A 212 -14.52 7.85 -20.95
C ARG A 212 -15.64 7.47 -19.95
N ASP A 213 -16.42 6.45 -20.31
CA ASP A 213 -17.55 5.98 -19.49
C ASP A 213 -17.09 5.02 -18.37
N GLY A 214 -15.95 4.36 -18.53
CA GLY A 214 -15.36 3.47 -17.53
C GLY A 214 -14.59 4.17 -16.41
N ILE A 215 -13.98 5.33 -16.67
CA ILE A 215 -13.18 6.08 -15.69
C ILE A 215 -13.92 6.37 -14.37
N PRO A 216 -15.20 6.77 -14.35
CA PRO A 216 -15.94 6.95 -13.10
C PRO A 216 -16.02 5.67 -12.25
N LEU A 217 -16.30 4.52 -12.88
CA LEU A 217 -16.32 3.22 -12.19
C LEU A 217 -14.92 2.80 -11.76
N MET A 218 -13.91 3.00 -12.61
CA MET A 218 -12.50 2.75 -12.29
C MET A 218 -12.10 3.48 -11.00
N ASN A 219 -12.43 4.76 -10.87
CA ASN A 219 -12.12 5.54 -9.68
C ASN A 219 -12.81 4.98 -8.43
N LYS A 220 -14.09 4.61 -8.52
CA LYS A 220 -14.81 3.95 -7.42
C LYS A 220 -14.13 2.64 -7.00
N LEU A 221 -13.67 1.82 -7.95
CA LEU A 221 -12.98 0.55 -7.67
C LEU A 221 -11.58 0.76 -7.06
N LEU A 222 -10.85 1.80 -7.47
CA LEU A 222 -9.58 2.20 -6.87
C LEU A 222 -9.77 2.66 -5.42
N GLU A 223 -10.78 3.49 -5.15
CA GLU A 223 -11.13 3.95 -3.81
C GLU A 223 -11.52 2.79 -2.87
N GLN A 224 -12.18 1.76 -3.39
CA GLN A 224 -12.49 0.54 -2.64
C GLN A 224 -11.28 -0.42 -2.52
N ASN A 225 -10.12 -0.08 -3.09
CA ASN A 225 -8.96 -0.96 -3.21
C ASN A 225 -9.37 -2.34 -3.75
N LEU A 226 -10.10 -2.37 -4.87
CA LEU A 226 -10.48 -3.59 -5.60
C LEU A 226 -9.61 -3.82 -6.82
N ILE A 227 -9.18 -2.73 -7.45
CA ILE A 227 -8.21 -2.72 -8.55
C ILE A 227 -7.01 -1.84 -8.20
N THR A 228 -5.99 -1.87 -9.05
CA THR A 228 -4.81 -1.00 -9.00
C THR A 228 -4.38 -0.59 -10.40
N GLU A 229 -3.78 0.59 -10.50
CA GLU A 229 -3.15 1.08 -11.74
C GLU A 229 -1.71 0.57 -11.85
N ILE A 230 -1.40 -0.07 -12.97
CA ILE A 230 -0.06 -0.53 -13.30
C ILE A 230 0.66 0.56 -14.13
N PRO A 231 1.79 1.10 -13.66
CA PRO A 231 2.62 1.95 -14.51
C PRO A 231 3.07 1.22 -15.77
N GLU A 232 3.02 1.91 -16.91
CA GLU A 232 3.49 1.40 -18.20
C GLU A 232 4.96 0.91 -18.14
N ARG A 233 5.80 1.59 -17.34
CA ARG A 233 7.20 1.21 -17.15
C ARG A 233 7.33 0.06 -16.16
N ARG A 234 7.57 -1.14 -16.69
CA ARG A 234 7.87 -2.38 -15.95
C ARG A 234 9.37 -2.69 -15.90
N ASP A 235 10.23 -1.67 -15.91
CA ASP A 235 11.66 -1.87 -15.64
C ASP A 235 11.85 -2.02 -14.11
N PRO A 236 12.54 -3.08 -13.62
CA PRO A 236 12.76 -3.31 -12.20
C PRO A 236 13.32 -2.11 -11.42
N TRP A 237 14.05 -1.20 -12.09
CA TRP A 237 14.56 0.02 -11.48
C TRP A 237 13.46 0.93 -10.89
N TYR A 238 12.26 0.92 -11.49
CA TYR A 238 11.13 1.74 -11.06
C TYR A 238 10.24 1.06 -10.02
N TRP A 239 10.53 -0.19 -9.65
CA TRP A 239 9.72 -0.99 -8.75
C TRP A 239 10.45 -1.32 -7.47
N THR A 240 9.68 -1.60 -6.42
CA THR A 240 10.19 -2.25 -5.22
C THR A 240 9.91 -3.75 -5.37
N GLY A 241 10.93 -4.51 -5.75
CA GLY A 241 10.79 -5.92 -6.12
C GLY A 241 10.56 -6.11 -7.63
N GLU A 242 9.95 -7.23 -8.01
CA GLU A 242 9.69 -7.52 -9.42
C GLU A 242 8.36 -6.92 -9.88
N PRO A 243 8.31 -6.33 -11.09
CA PRO A 243 7.07 -5.81 -11.67
C PRO A 243 6.12 -6.94 -12.13
N PRO A 244 4.82 -6.66 -12.29
CA PRO A 244 3.87 -7.61 -12.89
C PRO A 244 4.25 -7.98 -14.33
N PRO A 245 3.77 -9.14 -14.83
CA PRO A 245 3.86 -9.47 -16.25
C PRO A 245 3.11 -8.44 -17.11
N GLN A 246 3.36 -8.47 -18.43
CA GLN A 246 2.75 -7.49 -19.34
C GLN A 246 1.22 -7.56 -19.38
N LYS A 247 0.69 -8.78 -19.31
CA LYS A 247 -0.73 -9.11 -19.16
C LYS A 247 -0.82 -10.54 -18.67
N ASP A 248 -1.74 -10.81 -17.75
CA ASP A 248 -2.07 -12.14 -17.28
C ASP A 248 -3.56 -12.18 -16.88
N PRO A 249 -4.46 -12.52 -17.82
CA PRO A 249 -5.89 -12.55 -17.56
C PRO A 249 -6.29 -13.57 -16.49
N GLU A 250 -5.54 -14.67 -16.34
CA GLU A 250 -5.81 -15.69 -15.33
C GLU A 250 -5.68 -15.08 -13.93
N LEU A 251 -4.66 -14.25 -13.71
CA LEU A 251 -4.47 -13.52 -12.46
C LEU A 251 -5.25 -12.19 -12.37
N GLY A 252 -6.00 -11.82 -13.42
CA GLY A 252 -6.75 -10.56 -13.47
C GLY A 252 -5.85 -9.34 -13.70
N ILE A 253 -4.72 -9.52 -14.38
CA ILE A 253 -3.74 -8.50 -14.70
C ILE A 253 -3.91 -8.06 -16.16
N GLY A 254 -4.35 -6.82 -16.35
CA GLY A 254 -4.35 -6.12 -17.63
C GLY A 254 -3.01 -5.47 -17.93
N LYS A 255 -3.00 -4.65 -18.99
CA LYS A 255 -1.88 -3.81 -19.37
C LYS A 255 -1.72 -2.64 -18.41
N ASP A 256 -2.81 -1.92 -18.12
CA ASP A 256 -2.81 -0.66 -17.38
C ASP A 256 -3.52 -0.79 -16.01
N LEU A 257 -4.41 -1.78 -15.87
CA LEU A 257 -5.15 -2.06 -14.65
C LEU A 257 -5.01 -3.53 -14.24
N ALA A 258 -5.16 -3.79 -12.95
CA ALA A 258 -5.28 -5.16 -12.43
C ALA A 258 -6.21 -5.22 -11.23
N TRP A 259 -6.84 -6.37 -11.05
CA TRP A 259 -7.47 -6.71 -9.77
C TRP A 259 -6.41 -6.82 -8.68
N GLN A 260 -6.74 -6.40 -7.46
CA GLN A 260 -5.80 -6.49 -6.32
C GLN A 260 -5.31 -7.92 -6.11
N THR A 261 -6.23 -8.89 -6.18
CA THR A 261 -5.93 -10.32 -6.27
C THR A 261 -7.02 -11.03 -7.07
N PRO A 262 -6.77 -12.26 -7.56
CA PRO A 262 -7.80 -13.08 -8.20
C PRO A 262 -9.02 -13.33 -7.30
N LEU A 263 -8.83 -13.43 -5.98
CA LEU A 263 -9.92 -13.51 -5.00
C LEU A 263 -10.80 -12.24 -4.92
N HIS A 264 -10.24 -11.05 -5.11
CA HIS A 264 -11.05 -9.82 -5.18
C HIS A 264 -11.95 -9.82 -6.41
N ARG A 265 -11.42 -10.25 -7.57
CA ARG A 265 -12.20 -10.44 -8.79
C ARG A 265 -13.34 -11.45 -8.56
N GLU A 266 -13.02 -12.58 -7.93
CA GLU A 266 -14.01 -13.63 -7.64
C GLU A 266 -15.10 -13.15 -6.68
N ALA A 267 -14.75 -12.38 -5.64
CA ALA A 267 -15.71 -11.78 -4.73
C ALA A 267 -16.71 -10.87 -5.48
N VAL A 268 -16.24 -10.06 -6.42
CA VAL A 268 -17.09 -9.20 -7.27
C VAL A 268 -17.96 -10.06 -8.21
N ARG A 269 -17.38 -11.07 -8.86
CA ARG A 269 -18.10 -12.00 -9.75
C ARG A 269 -19.31 -12.63 -9.06
N ARG A 270 -19.12 -13.13 -7.84
CA ARG A 270 -20.19 -13.76 -7.05
C ARG A 270 -21.34 -12.83 -6.72
N VAL A 271 -21.03 -11.59 -6.30
CA VAL A 271 -22.07 -10.62 -5.94
C VAL A 271 -22.86 -10.19 -7.19
N LEU A 272 -22.22 -10.16 -8.36
CA LEU A 272 -22.91 -9.87 -9.61
C LEU A 272 -23.75 -11.03 -10.16
N GLY A 273 -23.57 -12.25 -9.65
CA GLY A 273 -24.24 -13.47 -10.12
C GLY A 273 -23.74 -13.95 -11.48
N VAL A 274 -22.49 -13.62 -11.82
CA VAL A 274 -21.85 -14.05 -13.08
C VAL A 274 -21.31 -15.48 -12.88
N PRO A 275 -21.58 -16.43 -13.79
CA PRO A 275 -21.01 -17.77 -13.73
C PRO A 275 -19.47 -17.73 -13.74
N GLY A 276 -18.85 -18.62 -12.94
CA GLY A 276 -17.40 -18.80 -12.87
C GLY A 276 -16.86 -19.78 -13.90
#